data_AF-A0A552U971-F1
#
_entry.id   AF-A0A552U971-F1
#
_cell.length_a   1.000
_cell.length_b   1.000
_cell.length_c   1.000
_cell.angle_alpha   90.00
_cell.angle_beta   90.00
_cell.angle_gamma   90.00
#
_symmetry.space_group_name_H-M   'P 1'
#
loop_
_entity.id
_entity.type
_entity.pdbx_description
1 polymer ?
#
loop_
_entity_poly.entity_id
_entity_poly.type
_entity_poly.pdbx_seq_one_letter_code
_entity_poly.pdbx_strand_id
1 'polypeptide(L)' 'MATLARFNIEAQDDEQFLLRIEGDDGNTVELTATYDQLDLIAEAIEEHLDEDFEDADVVEE' A
#
# COMPACT_ATOMS: atom_id res chain seq x y z
N MET A 1 7.62 7.45 -15.64
CA MET A 1 7.20 7.23 -14.23
C MET A 1 7.38 5.77 -13.94
N ALA A 2 8.01 5.43 -12.83
CA ALA A 2 8.12 4.05 -12.38
C ALA A 2 6.76 3.55 -11.90
N THR A 3 6.48 2.27 -12.10
CA THR A 3 5.31 1.58 -11.55
C THR A 3 5.72 0.70 -10.37
N LEU A 4 4.80 0.48 -9.43
CA LEU A 4 5.00 -0.43 -8.30
C LEU A 4 5.20 -1.87 -8.80
N ALA A 5 6.35 -2.47 -8.51
CA ALA A 5 6.65 -3.87 -8.81
C ALA A 5 6.46 -4.77 -7.57
N ARG A 6 6.87 -4.29 -6.39
CA ARG A 6 6.69 -5.01 -5.12
C ARG A 6 6.46 -4.05 -3.97
N PHE A 7 5.54 -4.44 -3.08
CA PHE A 7 5.34 -3.81 -1.78
C PHE A 7 5.45 -4.88 -0.69
N ASN A 8 6.17 -4.58 0.37
CA ASN A 8 6.33 -5.48 1.51
C ASN A 8 6.38 -4.70 2.82
N ILE A 9 5.81 -5.26 3.88
CA ILE A 9 5.85 -4.73 5.23
C ILE A 9 6.42 -5.80 6.14
N GLU A 10 7.48 -5.47 6.88
CA GLU A 10 8.14 -6.37 7.84
C GLU A 10 8.08 -5.74 9.23
N ALA A 11 7.62 -6.48 10.23
CA ALA A 11 7.72 -6.03 11.63
C ALA A 11 9.20 -6.05 12.05
N GLN A 12 9.69 -4.94 12.61
CA GLN A 12 11.05 -4.82 13.13
C GLN A 12 11.09 -4.98 14.64
N ASP A 13 10.13 -4.35 15.34
CA ASP A 13 9.94 -4.37 16.79
C ASP A 13 8.43 -4.37 17.10
N ASP A 14 8.05 -4.35 18.39
CA ASP A 14 6.64 -4.38 18.83
C ASP A 14 5.76 -3.26 18.24
N GLU A 15 6.34 -2.10 17.89
CA GLU A 15 5.59 -0.91 17.45
C GLU A 15 6.13 -0.29 16.15
N GLN A 16 7.10 -0.94 15.47
CA GLN A 16 7.77 -0.41 14.28
C GLN A 16 7.79 -1.41 13.14
N PHE A 17 7.54 -0.91 11.94
CA PHE A 17 7.44 -1.69 10.71
C PHE A 17 8.31 -1.07 9.63
N LEU A 18 9.03 -1.90 8.88
CA LEU A 18 9.75 -1.52 7.67
C LEU A 18 8.86 -1.74 6.45
N LEU A 19 8.57 -0.66 5.72
CA LEU A 19 7.89 -0.69 4.44
C LEU A 19 8.94 -0.64 3.35
N ARG A 20 8.89 -1.60 2.43
CA ARG A 20 9.72 -1.64 1.24
C ARG A 20 8.85 -1.51 -0.01
N ILE A 21 9.14 -0.50 -0.82
CA ILE A 21 8.51 -0.24 -2.11
C ILE A 21 9.57 -0.39 -3.19
N GLU A 22 9.38 -1.34 -4.09
CA GLU A 22 10.25 -1.59 -5.24
C GLU A 22 9.52 -1.21 -6.53
N GLY A 23 10.16 -0.38 -7.35
CA GLY A 23 9.71 -0.05 -8.71
C GLY A 23 10.24 -1.03 -9.75
N ASP A 24 9.54 -1.12 -10.89
CA ASP A 24 9.95 -1.93 -12.06
C ASP A 24 11.30 -1.50 -12.65
N ASP A 25 11.67 -0.24 -12.45
CA ASP A 25 12.96 0.31 -12.84
C ASP A 25 14.12 -0.12 -11.91
N GLY A 26 13.83 -0.95 -10.91
CA GLY A 26 14.80 -1.49 -9.96
C GLY A 26 15.13 -0.55 -8.80
N ASN A 27 14.47 0.61 -8.70
CA ASN A 27 14.61 1.50 -7.56
C ASN A 27 13.82 0.99 -6.36
N THR A 28 14.41 1.07 -5.17
CA THR A 28 13.77 0.66 -3.92
C THR A 28 13.75 1.83 -2.94
N VAL A 29 12.60 2.04 -2.30
CA VAL A 29 12.40 2.98 -1.20
C VAL A 29 12.08 2.18 0.06
N GLU A 30 12.75 2.52 1.15
CA GLU A 30 12.55 1.91 2.47
C GLU A 30 12.14 2.98 3.47
N LEU A 31 11.05 2.74 4.21
CA LEU A 31 10.50 3.66 5.20
C LEU A 31 10.20 2.89 6.49
N THR A 32 10.37 3.53 7.63
CA THR A 32 9.88 3.00 8.91
C THR A 32 8.57 3.68 9.26
N ALA A 33 7.58 2.90 9.71
CA ALA A 33 6.30 3.40 10.19
C ALA A 33 5.93 2.76 11.53
N THR A 34 5.09 3.44 12.30
CA THR A 34 4.48 2.87 13.51
C THR A 34 3.18 2.13 13.19
N TYR A 35 2.63 1.41 14.18
CA TYR A 35 1.32 0.77 14.05
C TYR A 35 0.22 1.77 13.65
N ASP A 36 0.12 2.90 14.36
CA ASP A 36 -0.89 3.94 14.06
C ASP A 36 -0.71 4.52 12.65
N GLN A 37 0.53 4.61 12.16
CA GLN A 37 0.80 5.10 10.81
C GLN A 37 0.43 4.07 9.74
N LEU A 38 0.59 2.76 10.02
CA LEU A 38 0.09 1.71 9.13
C LEU A 38 -1.44 1.74 9.04
N ASP A 39 -2.12 2.02 10.15
CA ASP A 39 -3.58 2.16 10.18
C ASP A 39 -4.03 3.32 9.26
N LEU A 40 -3.39 4.48 9.38
CA LEU A 40 -3.64 5.62 8.48
C LEU A 40 -3.34 5.31 7.00
N ILE A 41 -2.29 4.53 6.73
CA ILE A 41 -1.96 4.11 5.36
C ILE A 41 -3.05 3.16 4.82
N ALA A 42 -3.53 2.23 5.65
CA ALA A 42 -4.61 1.32 5.27
C ALA A 42 -5.91 2.08 4.97
N GLU A 43 -6.30 3.01 5.84
CA GLU A 43 -7.49 3.86 5.65
C GLU A 43 -7.42 4.65 4.33
N ALA A 44 -6.28 5.29 4.04
CA ALA A 44 -6.10 6.04 2.80
C ALA A 44 -6.15 5.16 1.54
N ILE A 45 -5.67 3.91 1.63
CA ILE A 45 -5.79 2.94 0.53
C ILE A 45 -7.24 2.52 0.36
N GLU A 46 -7.94 2.19 1.45
CA GLU A 46 -9.35 1.80 1.42
C GLU A 46 -10.24 2.89 0.82
N GLU A 47 -10.05 4.15 1.21
CA GLU A 47 -10.78 5.30 0.65
C GLU A 47 -10.71 5.34 -0.88
N HIS A 48 -9.53 5.14 -1.46
CA HIS A 48 -9.37 5.16 -2.93
C HIS A 48 -9.81 3.86 -3.61
N LEU A 49 -9.85 2.73 -2.90
CA LEU A 49 -10.40 1.49 -3.44
C LEU A 49 -11.93 1.52 -3.49
N ASP A 50 -12.57 2.16 -2.50
CA ASP A 50 -14.02 2.38 -2.42
C ASP A 50 -14.49 3.41 -3.48
N GLU A 51 -13.67 4.42 -3.75
CA GLU A 51 -14.02 5.50 -4.68
C GLU A 51 -13.89 5.16 -6.18
N ASP A 52 -13.12 4.13 -6.59
CA ASP A 52 -12.72 3.99 -8.01
C ASP A 52 -12.84 2.59 -8.67
N PHE A 53 -13.50 1.59 -8.05
CA PHE A 53 -13.67 0.28 -8.72
C PHE A 53 -15.04 -0.41 -8.58
N GLU A 54 -15.99 0.13 -7.81
CA GLU A 54 -17.32 -0.48 -7.64
C GLU A 54 -18.37 -0.08 -8.71
N ASP A 55 -18.02 0.71 -9.72
CA ASP A 55 -18.91 1.05 -10.85
C ASP A 55 -18.60 0.25 -12.14
N ALA A 56 -17.90 -0.91 -12.02
CA ALA A 56 -17.60 -1.79 -13.15
C ALA A 56 -18.21 -3.21 -13.06
N ASP A 57 -18.74 -3.63 -11.90
CA ASP A 57 -19.36 -4.95 -11.70
C ASP A 57 -20.87 -4.86 -11.34
N VAL A 58 -21.59 -3.88 -11.90
CA VAL A 58 -23.07 -3.86 -11.92
C VAL A 58 -23.60 -3.76 -13.35
N VAL A 59 -23.34 -4.76 -14.19
CA VAL A 59 -24.23 -5.10 -15.33
C VAL A 59 -24.00 -6.52 -15.88
N GLU A 60 -25.09 -7.31 -15.84
CA GLU A 60 -25.47 -8.49 -16.67
C GLU A 60 -24.72 -9.82 -16.41
N GLU A 61 -25.32 -10.96 -16.03
CA GLU A 61 -26.69 -11.55 -16.16
C GLU A 61 -27.09 -12.38 -14.91
#